data_AF-A0A1H7S8X0-F1
#
_entry.id   AF-A0A1H7S8X0-F1
#
_cell.length_a   1.000
_cell.length_b   1.000
_cell.length_c   1.000
_cell.angle_alpha   90.00
_cell.angle_beta   90.00
_cell.angle_gamma   90.00
#
_symmetry.space_group_name_H-M   'P 1'
#
loop_
_entity.id
_entity.type
_entity.pdbx_description
1 polymer ?
#
loop_
_entity_poly.entity_id
_entity_poly.type
_entity_poly.pdbx_seq_one_letter_code
_entity_poly.pdbx_strand_id
1 'polypeptide(L)' 'MIRTFVQKDLQYVIEAHIRIYRDEYNYDHSFAEFIENAVHKFEQGQE' A
#
# COMPACT_ATOMS: atom_id res chain seq x y z
N MET A 1 -2.64 -1.56 -21.53
CA MET A 1 -2.00 -0.24 -21.36
C MET A 1 -1.40 -0.22 -19.98
N ILE A 2 -0.10 -0.47 -19.86
CA ILE A 2 0.58 -0.42 -18.56
C ILE A 2 0.66 1.06 -18.19
N ARG A 3 -0.15 1.47 -17.21
CA ARG A 3 -0.14 2.84 -16.70
C ARG A 3 1.23 3.07 -16.07
N THR A 4 1.92 4.12 -16.49
CA THR A 4 3.14 4.59 -15.83
C THR A 4 2.80 4.82 -14.37
N PHE A 5 3.50 4.16 -13.46
CA PHE A 5 3.23 4.19 -12.02
C PHE A 5 3.41 5.62 -11.52
N VAL A 6 2.32 6.32 -11.20
CA VAL A 6 2.35 7.69 -10.67
C VAL A 6 2.16 7.62 -9.16
N GLN A 7 2.68 8.58 -8.37
CA GLN A 7 2.48 8.60 -6.91
C GLN A 7 1.01 8.48 -6.48
N LYS A 8 0.07 8.93 -7.32
CA LYS A 8 -1.37 8.79 -7.09
C LYS A 8 -1.83 7.32 -7.12
N ASP A 9 -1.22 6.50 -7.97
CA ASP A 9 -1.49 5.06 -8.02
C ASP A 9 -0.92 4.36 -6.77
N LEU A 10 0.20 4.84 -6.22
CA LEU A 10 0.79 4.31 -4.98
C LEU A 10 -0.19 4.43 -3.80
N GLN A 11 -0.76 5.62 -3.60
CA GLN A 11 -1.76 5.83 -2.53
C GLN A 11 -3.02 4.99 -2.75
N TYR A 12 -3.48 4.88 -4.01
CA TYR A 12 -4.61 4.03 -4.34
C TYR A 12 -4.37 2.55 -3.99
N VAL A 13 -3.16 2.04 -4.25
CA VAL A 13 -2.78 0.65 -3.94
C VAL A 13 -2.73 0.41 -2.43
N ILE A 14 -2.20 1.36 -1.66
CA ILE A 14 -2.14 1.29 -0.19
C ILE A 14 -3.56 1.29 0.39
N GLU A 15 -4.42 2.23 -0.03
CA GLU A 15 -5.81 2.28 0.44
C GLU A 15 -6.61 1.03 0.05
N ALA A 16 -6.42 0.51 -1.17
CA ALA A 16 -7.06 -0.72 -1.62
C ALA A 16 -6.63 -1.92 -0.75
N HIS A 17 -5.34 -2.05 -0.45
CA HIS A 17 -4.85 -3.10 0.45
C HIS A 17 -5.46 -2.96 1.84
N ILE A 18 -5.38 -1.77 2.46
CA ILE A 18 -5.94 -1.53 3.79
C ILE A 18 -7.43 -1.89 3.82
N ARG A 19 -8.20 -1.49 2.80
CA ARG A 19 -9.64 -1.76 2.74
C ARG A 19 -9.95 -3.25 2.64
N ILE A 20 -9.30 -3.98 1.73
CA ILE A 20 -9.55 -5.41 1.50
C ILE A 20 -9.15 -6.22 2.75
N TYR A 21 -7.95 -5.96 3.28
CA TYR A 21 -7.42 -6.68 4.43
C TYR A 21 -8.16 -6.35 5.74
N ARG A 22 -8.67 -5.14 5.90
CA ARG A 22 -9.51 -4.78 7.05
C ARG A 22 -10.87 -5.49 7.00
N ASP A 23 -11.47 -5.63 5.82
CA ASP A 23 -12.77 -6.30 5.66
C ASP A 23 -12.66 -7.83 5.88
N GLU A 24 -11.62 -8.47 5.33
CA GLU A 24 -11.47 -9.93 5.41
C GLU A 24 -10.83 -10.43 6.71
N TYR A 25 -9.89 -9.67 7.31
CA TYR A 25 -9.06 -10.17 8.41
C TYR A 25 -9.11 -9.28 9.66
N ASN A 26 -9.91 -8.20 9.62
CA ASN A 26 -10.04 -7.24 10.72
C ASN A 26 -8.68 -6.67 11.16
N TYR A 27 -7.76 -6.51 10.22
CA TYR A 27 -6.43 -5.97 10.49
C TYR A 27 -6.50 -4.54 11.02
N ASP A 28 -5.71 -4.28 12.07
CA ASP A 28 -5.70 -3.03 12.81
C ASP A 28 -4.75 -1.98 12.21
N HIS A 29 -4.72 -0.77 12.78
CA HIS A 29 -3.95 0.36 12.25
C HIS A 29 -2.46 0.06 12.03
N SER A 30 -1.88 -0.83 12.84
CA SER A 30 -0.48 -1.27 12.70
C SER A 30 -0.18 -2.02 11.40
N PHE A 31 -1.17 -2.67 10.79
CA PHE A 31 -0.98 -3.33 9.49
C PHE A 31 -0.97 -2.31 8.34
N ALA A 32 -1.75 -1.25 8.45
CA ALA A 32 -1.72 -0.14 7.50
C ALA A 32 -0.35 0.54 7.48
N GLU A 33 0.22 0.83 8.66
CA GLU A 33 1.57 1.38 8.79
C GLU A 33 2.64 0.46 8.20
N PHE A 34 2.49 -0.86 8.35
CA PHE A 34 3.41 -1.83 7.75
C PHE A 34 3.38 -1.79 6.21
N ILE A 35 2.19 -1.80 5.61
CA ILE A 35 2.02 -1.73 4.15
C ILE A 35 2.53 -0.40 3.61
N GLU A 36 2.21 0.71 4.28
CA GLU A 36 2.65 2.05 3.87
C GLU A 36 4.18 2.15 3.88
N ASN A 37 4.82 1.68 4.95
CA ASN A 37 6.28 1.69 5.07
C ASN A 37 6.95 0.73 4.07
N ALA A 38 6.37 -0.43 3.79
CA ALA A 38 6.88 -1.37 2.79
C ALA A 38 6.82 -0.78 1.37
N VAL A 39 5.71 -0.13 1.04
CA VAL A 39 5.50 0.50 -0.28
C VAL A 39 6.42 1.71 -0.44
N HIS A 40 6.63 2.52 0.61
CA HIS A 40 7.61 3.61 0.58
C HIS A 40 9.06 3.12 0.44
N LYS A 41 9.45 2.04 1.13
CA LYS A 41 10.78 1.44 0.94
C LYS A 41 11.00 0.94 -0.49
N PHE A 42 9.97 0.33 -1.09
CA PHE A 42 10.00 -0.10 -2.48
C PHE A 42 10.17 1.07 -3.45
N GLU A 43 9.46 2.18 -3.22
CA GLU A 43 9.58 3.40 -4.03
C GLU A 43 10.97 4.04 -3.93
N GLN A 44 11.59 3.99 -2.75
CA GLN A 44 12.94 4.51 -2.51
C GLN A 44 14.06 3.58 -3.00
N GLY A 45 13.74 2.39 -3.53
CA GLY A 45 14.72 1.45 -4.06
C GLY A 45 15.66 0.86 -3.00
N GLN A 46 15.25 0.84 -1.74
CA GLN A 46 16.01 0.16 -0.68
C GLN A 46 15.52 -1.29 -0.55
N GLU A 47 16.30 -2.21 -1.12
CA GLU A 47 16.16 -3.67 -0.99
C GLU A 47 16.30 -4.16 0.47
#